data_AF-A0A1L5KN84-F1
#
_entry.id   AF-A0A1L5KN84-F1
#
_cell.length_a   1.000
_cell.length_b   1.000
_cell.length_c   1.000
_cell.angle_alpha   90.00
_cell.angle_beta   90.00
_cell.angle_gamma   90.00
#
_symmetry.space_group_name_H-M   'P 1'
#
loop_
_entity.id
_entity.type
_entity.pdbx_description
1 polymer ?
#
loop_
_entity_poly.entity_id
_entity_poly.type
_entity_poly.pdbx_seq_one_letter_code
_entity_poly.pdbx_strand_id
1 'polypeptide(L)'
;MQRRDFLKYSVALGVASALPLWSRAVFAAERPTLPIPDLLTTDARNRIQLTIGAGQSTFGGKTATTWGYNGNLLGPAVKLQRGKAVTVDIYNQLTEETTLHWHGLEVPGEVDGGPQGIIPPGGKRSVTLNVDQPAATCWFHPHQHGKTGRQVAMGLA
;
A
#
# COMPACT_ATOMS: atom_id res chain seq x y z
N MET A 1 -54.85 2.06 -33.55
CA MET A 1 -54.18 1.35 -32.43
C MET A 1 -55.23 0.93 -31.41
N GLN A 2 -55.27 -0.34 -31.00
CA GLN A 2 -56.20 -0.79 -29.96
C GLN A 2 -55.73 -0.34 -28.57
N ARG A 3 -56.65 0.09 -27.70
CA ARG A 3 -56.36 0.52 -26.30
C ARG A 3 -55.50 -0.48 -25.52
N ARG A 4 -55.67 -1.77 -25.82
CA ARG A 4 -54.91 -2.87 -25.21
C ARG A 4 -53.43 -2.82 -25.56
N ASP A 5 -53.10 -2.44 -26.78
CA ASP A 5 -51.71 -2.37 -27.23
C ASP A 5 -51.04 -1.13 -26.65
N PHE A 6 -51.74 0.00 -26.59
CA PHE A 6 -51.25 1.21 -25.91
C PHE A 6 -50.90 0.94 -24.44
N LEU A 7 -51.79 0.31 -23.67
CA LEU A 7 -51.51 -0.04 -22.27
C LEU A 7 -50.32 -0.99 -22.11
N LYS A 8 -50.21 -2.01 -22.98
CA LYS A 8 -49.07 -2.94 -22.96
C LYS A 8 -47.75 -2.22 -23.21
N TYR A 9 -47.70 -1.34 -24.21
CA TYR A 9 -46.48 -0.61 -24.54
C TYR A 9 -46.13 0.45 -23.48
N SER A 10 -47.12 1.14 -22.89
CA SER A 10 -46.87 2.11 -21.82
C SER A 10 -46.33 1.46 -20.54
N VAL A 11 -46.81 0.27 -20.16
CA VAL A 11 -46.28 -0.48 -19.01
C VAL A 11 -44.85 -0.94 -19.28
N ALA A 12 -44.57 -1.47 -20.47
CA ALA A 12 -43.22 -1.92 -20.83
C ALA A 12 -42.19 -0.78 -20.81
N LEU A 13 -42.55 0.40 -21.33
CA LEU A 13 -41.71 1.59 -21.28
C LEU A 13 -41.48 2.09 -19.85
N GLY A 14 -42.52 2.10 -19.01
CA GLY A 14 -42.42 2.51 -17.60
C GLY A 14 -41.44 1.64 -16.80
N VAL A 15 -41.48 0.31 -16.99
CA VAL A 15 -40.56 -0.63 -16.32
C VAL A 15 -39.12 -0.44 -16.80
N ALA A 16 -38.91 -0.22 -18.10
CA ALA A 16 -37.57 0.02 -18.65
C ALA A 16 -36.96 1.34 -18.16
N SER A 17 -37.77 2.38 -17.95
CA SER A 17 -37.32 3.67 -17.36
C SER A 17 -37.08 3.62 -15.85
N ALA A 18 -37.64 2.62 -15.16
CA ALA A 18 -37.45 2.41 -13.72
C ALA A 18 -36.19 1.58 -13.40
N LEU A 19 -35.60 0.91 -14.41
CA LEU A 19 -34.28 0.31 -14.27
C LEU A 19 -33.24 1.44 -14.32
N PRO A 20 -32.47 1.68 -13.25
CA PRO A 20 -31.48 2.73 -13.25
C PRO A 20 -30.31 2.30 -14.15
N LEU A 21 -30.40 2.59 -15.45
CA LEU A 21 -29.30 2.49 -16.43
C LEU A 21 -28.11 3.41 -16.08
N TRP A 22 -28.28 4.23 -15.04
CA TRP A 22 -27.34 5.16 -14.44
C TRP A 22 -26.94 4.73 -13.03
N SER A 23 -27.32 3.52 -12.59
CA SER A 23 -26.96 3.03 -11.26
C SER A 23 -25.44 2.91 -11.14
N ARG A 24 -24.90 3.71 -10.22
CA ARG A 24 -23.48 3.66 -9.83
C ARG A 24 -23.03 2.26 -9.41
N ALA A 25 -23.97 1.41 -8.95
CA ALA A 25 -23.73 0.01 -8.61
C ALA A 25 -23.36 -0.85 -9.83
N VAL A 26 -24.01 -0.65 -10.99
CA VAL A 26 -23.67 -1.38 -12.22
C VAL A 26 -22.31 -0.93 -12.76
N PHE A 27 -22.01 0.37 -12.73
CA PHE A 27 -20.68 0.90 -13.08
C PHE A 27 -19.57 0.58 -12.06
N ALA A 28 -19.93 0.20 -10.82
CA ALA A 28 -18.96 -0.23 -9.81
C ALA A 28 -18.65 -1.73 -9.91
N ALA A 29 -19.57 -2.55 -10.43
CA ALA A 29 -19.37 -3.99 -10.60
C ALA A 29 -18.20 -4.35 -11.53
N GLU A 30 -17.79 -3.44 -12.42
CA GLU A 30 -16.66 -3.63 -13.35
C GLU A 30 -15.31 -3.13 -12.81
N ARG A 31 -15.27 -2.50 -11.63
CA ARG A 31 -14.03 -1.95 -11.04
C ARG A 31 -13.47 -2.89 -9.97
N PRO A 32 -12.14 -3.06 -9.88
CA PRO A 32 -11.56 -3.82 -8.77
C PRO A 32 -11.86 -3.11 -7.45
N THR A 33 -12.04 -3.90 -6.38
CA THR A 33 -12.12 -3.37 -5.01
C THR A 33 -10.82 -2.65 -4.66
N LEU A 34 -10.90 -1.56 -3.90
CA LEU A 34 -9.72 -0.86 -3.41
C LEU A 34 -8.88 -1.82 -2.54
N PRO A 35 -7.61 -2.07 -2.87
CA PRO A 35 -6.71 -2.80 -1.98
C PRO A 35 -6.51 -2.02 -0.68
N ILE A 36 -6.72 -2.67 0.45
CA ILE A 36 -6.51 -2.08 1.78
C ILE A 36 -5.24 -2.68 2.37
N PRO A 37 -4.22 -1.88 2.68
CA PRO A 37 -3.02 -2.36 3.35
C PRO A 37 -3.33 -2.99 4.71
N ASP A 38 -2.65 -4.08 5.04
CA ASP A 38 -2.73 -4.68 6.38
C ASP A 38 -2.23 -3.69 7.43
N LEU A 39 -3.00 -3.54 8.51
CA LEU A 39 -2.61 -2.71 9.65
C LEU A 39 -1.71 -3.52 10.59
N LEU A 40 -0.39 -3.38 10.42
CA LEU A 40 0.62 -4.21 11.07
C LEU A 40 0.98 -3.67 12.45
N THR A 41 0.85 -4.51 13.48
CA THR A 41 1.23 -4.23 14.87
C THR A 41 2.37 -5.13 15.32
N THR A 42 2.91 -4.87 16.51
CA THR A 42 3.99 -5.68 17.08
C THR A 42 3.55 -7.09 17.48
N ASP A 43 4.49 -8.03 17.38
CA ASP A 43 4.38 -9.37 17.94
C ASP A 43 4.60 -9.39 19.47
N ALA A 44 4.53 -10.57 20.09
CA ALA A 44 4.74 -10.74 21.53
C ALA A 44 6.16 -10.34 22.02
N ARG A 45 7.13 -10.22 21.12
CA ARG A 45 8.50 -9.76 21.40
C ARG A 45 8.68 -8.27 21.10
N ASN A 46 7.58 -7.56 20.87
CA ASN A 46 7.54 -6.16 20.49
C ASN A 46 8.26 -5.86 19.16
N ARG A 47 8.19 -6.81 18.23
CA ARG A 47 8.85 -6.73 16.91
C ARG A 47 7.84 -6.65 15.77
N ILE A 48 8.23 -5.92 14.74
CA ILE A 48 7.57 -5.89 13.43
C ILE A 48 8.58 -6.36 12.39
N GLN A 49 8.14 -7.20 11.45
CA GLN A 49 8.98 -7.65 10.35
C GLN A 49 8.55 -6.99 9.04
N LEU A 50 9.51 -6.40 8.33
CA LEU A 50 9.34 -5.90 6.97
C LEU A 50 10.34 -6.61 6.05
N THR A 51 9.83 -7.20 4.98
CA THR A 51 10.63 -7.85 3.95
C THR A 51 10.49 -7.06 2.66
N ILE A 52 11.60 -6.51 2.18
CA ILE A 52 11.68 -5.76 0.92
C ILE A 52 11.99 -6.77 -0.18
N GLY A 53 11.16 -6.86 -1.21
CA GLY A 53 11.32 -7.88 -2.23
C GLY A 53 10.76 -7.48 -3.59
N ALA A 54 11.17 -8.25 -4.61
CA ALA A 54 10.62 -8.14 -5.95
C ALA A 54 9.56 -9.23 -6.16
N GLY A 55 8.48 -8.86 -6.84
CA GLY A 55 7.39 -9.73 -7.22
C GLY A 55 6.77 -9.29 -8.55
N GLN A 56 5.52 -9.69 -8.78
CA GLN A 56 4.78 -9.35 -9.98
C GLN A 56 3.43 -8.72 -9.61
N SER A 57 3.04 -7.68 -10.35
CA SER A 57 1.71 -7.06 -10.28
C SER A 57 1.10 -6.94 -11.67
N THR A 58 -0.22 -6.86 -11.75
CA THR A 58 -0.95 -6.73 -13.02
C THR A 58 -1.62 -5.37 -13.13
N PHE A 59 -1.36 -4.67 -14.22
CA PHE A 59 -1.96 -3.37 -14.55
C PHE A 59 -2.60 -3.44 -15.93
N GLY A 60 -3.91 -3.23 -16.02
CA GLY A 60 -4.64 -3.28 -17.30
C GLY A 60 -4.44 -4.60 -18.07
N GLY A 61 -4.42 -5.72 -17.35
CA GLY A 61 -4.18 -7.06 -17.91
C GLY A 61 -2.73 -7.38 -18.30
N LYS A 62 -1.78 -6.47 -18.06
CA LYS A 62 -0.35 -6.70 -18.32
C LYS A 62 0.41 -6.86 -17.01
N THR A 63 1.23 -7.90 -16.94
CA THR A 63 2.09 -8.16 -15.78
C THR A 63 3.35 -7.31 -15.85
N ALA A 64 3.77 -6.77 -14.71
CA ALA A 64 5.00 -6.01 -14.55
C ALA A 64 5.73 -6.43 -13.27
N THR A 65 7.06 -6.47 -13.33
CA THR A 65 7.90 -6.64 -12.14
C THR A 65 7.74 -5.42 -11.25
N THR A 66 7.34 -5.65 -10.01
CA THR A 66 7.15 -4.61 -9.00
C THR A 66 7.87 -4.98 -7.72
N TRP A 67 8.14 -4.00 -6.88
CA TRP A 67 8.74 -4.20 -5.57
C TRP A 67 7.78 -3.80 -4.47
N GLY A 68 7.84 -4.50 -3.34
CA GLY A 68 6.99 -4.22 -2.19
C GLY A 68 7.64 -4.56 -0.86
N TYR A 69 6.99 -4.08 0.20
CA TYR A 69 7.22 -4.45 1.59
C TYR A 69 6.16 -5.48 2.00
N ASN A 70 6.58 -6.68 2.42
CA ASN A 70 5.69 -7.80 2.77
C ASN A 70 4.70 -8.20 1.65
N GLY A 71 5.06 -7.96 0.40
CA GLY A 71 4.21 -8.23 -0.75
C GLY A 71 4.88 -7.80 -2.05
N ASN A 72 4.14 -7.88 -3.16
CA ASN A 72 4.68 -7.62 -4.49
C ASN A 72 4.74 -6.12 -4.86
N LEU A 73 3.96 -5.27 -4.19
CA LEU A 73 3.77 -3.85 -4.51
C LEU A 73 3.26 -3.09 -3.28
N LEU A 74 3.73 -1.85 -3.07
CA LEU A 74 3.46 -1.02 -1.88
C LEU A 74 3.89 -1.73 -0.58
N GLY A 75 3.15 -1.55 0.51
CA GLY A 75 3.50 -2.06 1.81
C GLY A 75 2.33 -2.02 2.80
N PRO A 76 2.53 -2.59 4.00
CA PRO A 76 1.54 -2.54 5.07
C PRO A 76 1.47 -1.15 5.72
N ALA A 77 0.37 -0.87 6.42
CA ALA A 77 0.28 0.27 7.32
C ALA A 77 0.86 -0.10 8.70
N VAL A 78 2.09 0.34 8.99
CA VAL A 78 2.73 0.09 10.29
C VAL A 78 2.08 0.97 11.36
N LYS A 79 1.51 0.34 12.39
CA LYS A 79 0.84 1.04 13.50
C LYS A 79 1.78 1.23 14.67
N LEU A 80 2.00 2.48 15.04
CA LEU A 80 2.81 2.88 16.19
C LEU A 80 1.95 3.55 17.26
N GLN A 81 2.47 3.58 18.49
CA GLN A 81 1.83 4.24 19.63
C GLN A 81 2.84 5.16 20.30
N ARG A 82 2.44 6.42 20.53
CA ARG A 82 3.27 7.39 21.25
C ARG A 82 3.66 6.84 22.64
N GLY A 83 4.92 7.04 23.02
CA GLY A 83 5.48 6.59 24.29
C GLY A 83 5.81 5.09 24.33
N LYS A 84 5.61 4.35 23.23
CA LYS A 84 5.99 2.94 23.14
C LYS A 84 7.07 2.74 22.10
N ALA A 85 8.20 2.17 22.54
CA ALA A 85 9.23 1.71 21.65
C ALA A 85 8.74 0.50 20.85
N VAL A 86 9.16 0.35 19.60
CA VAL A 86 9.00 -0.90 18.82
C VAL A 86 10.30 -1.20 18.08
N THR A 87 10.63 -2.48 17.90
CA THR A 87 11.76 -2.87 17.04
C THR A 87 11.25 -3.35 15.68
N VAL A 88 11.78 -2.77 14.60
CA VAL A 88 11.48 -3.20 13.23
C VAL A 88 12.68 -3.99 12.69
N ASP A 89 12.44 -5.23 12.30
CA ASP A 89 13.38 -6.09 11.60
C ASP A 89 13.15 -5.98 10.09
N ILE A 90 14.10 -5.36 9.40
CA ILE A 90 14.03 -5.04 7.97
C ILE A 90 14.95 -6.01 7.21
N TYR A 91 14.37 -6.79 6.31
CA TYR A 91 15.08 -7.76 5.48
C TYR A 91 15.07 -7.27 4.04
N ASN A 92 16.25 -7.04 3.46
CA ASN A 92 16.36 -6.67 2.04
C ASN A 92 16.58 -7.94 1.21
N GLN A 93 15.55 -8.40 0.51
CA GLN A 93 15.64 -9.51 -0.46
C GLN A 93 15.81 -9.03 -1.91
N LEU A 94 15.97 -7.72 -2.14
CA LEU A 94 16.36 -7.21 -3.45
C LEU A 94 17.81 -7.59 -3.76
N THR A 95 18.16 -7.53 -5.04
CA THR A 95 19.53 -7.73 -5.52
C THR A 95 20.38 -6.46 -5.44
N GLU A 96 19.82 -5.35 -4.96
CA GLU A 96 20.51 -4.07 -4.80
C GLU A 96 20.33 -3.49 -3.38
N GLU A 97 21.26 -2.63 -2.99
CA GLU A 97 21.17 -1.89 -1.74
C GLU A 97 19.91 -1.02 -1.71
N THR A 98 19.35 -0.88 -0.51
CA THR A 98 18.29 0.07 -0.25
C THR A 98 18.44 0.63 1.15
N THR A 99 17.60 1.60 1.48
CA THR A 99 17.40 2.11 2.84
C THR A 99 15.90 2.09 3.13
N LEU A 100 15.48 2.35 4.36
CA LEU A 100 14.07 2.48 4.69
C LEU A 100 13.90 3.68 5.61
N HIS A 101 13.37 4.77 5.06
CA HIS A 101 13.16 6.02 5.74
C HIS A 101 11.73 6.15 6.25
N TRP A 102 11.56 6.67 7.47
CA TRP A 102 10.27 6.89 8.13
C TRP A 102 9.83 8.34 7.96
N HIS A 103 9.30 8.67 6.78
CA HIS A 103 8.95 10.04 6.41
C HIS A 103 7.88 10.64 7.34
N GLY A 104 8.27 11.70 8.02
CA GLY A 104 7.44 12.42 8.99
C GLY A 104 7.52 11.89 10.41
N LEU A 105 8.31 10.83 10.67
CA LEU A 105 8.56 10.33 12.01
C LEU A 105 9.73 11.09 12.66
N GLU A 106 9.55 11.56 13.89
CA GLU A 106 10.54 12.28 14.68
C GLU A 106 11.46 11.27 15.39
N VAL A 107 12.58 10.92 14.74
CA VAL A 107 13.55 9.93 15.24
C VAL A 107 15.00 10.38 15.07
N PRO A 108 15.96 9.82 15.83
CA PRO A 108 17.39 10.08 15.64
C PRO A 108 17.89 9.65 14.25
N GLY A 109 18.94 10.31 13.76
CA GLY A 109 19.53 10.05 12.44
C GLY A 109 20.01 8.60 12.24
N GLU A 110 20.42 7.92 13.32
CA GLU A 110 20.88 6.54 13.32
C GLU A 110 19.80 5.54 12.86
N VAL A 111 18.53 5.87 13.07
CA VAL A 111 17.37 5.05 12.71
C VAL A 111 16.46 5.72 11.68
N ASP A 112 16.78 6.94 11.26
CA ASP A 112 16.04 7.72 10.27
C ASP A 112 15.95 7.04 8.90
N GLY A 113 17.01 6.32 8.49
CA GLY A 113 17.01 5.57 7.24
C GLY A 113 17.28 6.39 5.98
N GLY A 114 17.89 7.58 6.12
CA GLY A 114 18.47 8.33 5.01
C GLY A 114 19.57 7.57 4.23
N PRO A 115 20.29 8.23 3.30
CA PRO A 115 21.17 7.55 2.33
C PRO A 115 22.36 6.80 2.94
N GLN A 116 22.77 7.13 4.17
CA GLN A 116 23.80 6.41 4.92
C GLN A 116 23.27 5.13 5.57
N GLY A 117 21.95 4.98 5.63
CA GLY A 117 21.21 3.90 6.26
C GLY A 117 21.17 2.58 5.47
N ILE A 118 22.27 2.23 4.79
CA ILE A 118 22.32 1.11 3.84
C ILE A 118 21.89 -0.22 4.50
N ILE A 119 21.08 -0.97 3.76
CA ILE A 119 20.73 -2.37 4.00
C ILE A 119 21.22 -3.17 2.79
N PRO A 120 22.26 -4.01 2.93
CA PRO A 120 22.85 -4.72 1.80
C PRO A 120 21.86 -5.74 1.19
N PRO A 121 22.04 -6.14 -0.08
CA PRO A 121 21.29 -7.23 -0.70
C PRO A 121 21.37 -8.51 0.13
N GLY A 122 20.24 -9.17 0.37
CA GLY A 122 20.13 -10.33 1.26
C GLY A 122 20.33 -10.03 2.76
N GLY A 123 20.55 -8.76 3.10
CA GLY A 123 20.89 -8.31 4.45
C GLY A 123 19.68 -8.11 5.35
N LYS A 124 19.97 -7.96 6.64
CA LYS A 124 19.02 -7.57 7.69
C LYS A 124 19.54 -6.34 8.43
N ARG A 125 18.66 -5.38 8.71
CA ARG A 125 18.89 -4.27 9.65
C ARG A 125 17.75 -4.21 10.64
N SER A 126 18.06 -4.03 11.92
CA SER A 126 17.06 -3.80 12.97
C SER A 126 17.16 -2.36 13.46
N VAL A 127 16.02 -1.69 13.61
CA VAL A 127 15.94 -0.34 14.19
C VAL A 127 14.89 -0.31 15.30
N THR A 128 15.13 0.48 16.33
CA THR A 128 14.14 0.71 17.39
C THR A 128 13.57 2.11 17.24
N LEU A 129 12.25 2.21 17.09
CA LEU A 129 11.53 3.47 16.95
C LEU A 129 10.93 3.83 18.31
N ASN A 130 11.48 4.88 18.94
CA ASN A 130 10.95 5.46 20.18
C ASN A 130 10.03 6.62 19.81
N VAL A 131 8.75 6.34 19.59
CA VAL A 131 7.81 7.34 19.05
C VAL A 131 7.39 8.33 20.13
N ASP A 132 7.71 9.61 19.94
CA ASP A 132 7.27 10.69 20.83
C ASP A 132 6.73 11.92 20.07
N GLN A 133 5.85 11.68 19.10
CA GLN A 133 5.12 12.73 18.39
C GLN A 133 3.60 12.54 18.50
N PRO A 134 2.78 13.59 18.24
CA PRO A 134 1.33 13.46 18.15
C PRO A 134 0.87 12.44 17.10
N ALA A 135 -0.39 12.01 17.19
CA ALA A 135 -0.97 11.10 16.20
C ALA A 135 -0.95 11.73 14.80
N ALA A 136 -0.42 11.00 13.82
CA ALA A 136 -0.33 11.42 12.43
C ALA A 136 -0.37 10.20 11.49
N THR A 137 -0.64 10.45 10.20
CA THR A 137 -0.41 9.47 9.13
C THR A 137 0.91 9.82 8.46
N CYS A 138 1.98 9.21 8.95
CA CYS A 138 3.29 9.21 8.30
C CYS A 138 3.35 8.10 7.24
N TRP A 139 4.47 7.97 6.54
CA TRP A 139 4.70 6.90 5.56
C TRP A 139 6.17 6.50 5.57
N PHE A 140 6.53 5.41 4.88
CA PHE A 140 7.92 4.98 4.79
C PHE A 140 8.28 4.60 3.36
N HIS A 141 9.52 4.86 2.97
CA HIS A 141 9.96 4.66 1.59
C HIS A 141 11.48 4.55 1.52
N PRO A 142 12.06 4.08 0.40
CA PRO A 142 13.51 4.01 0.26
C PRO A 142 14.13 5.40 0.14
N HIS A 143 15.38 5.53 0.57
CA HIS A 143 16.17 6.76 0.45
C HIS A 143 17.59 6.50 -0.12
N GLN A 144 17.74 5.45 -0.93
CA GLN A 144 19.00 5.08 -1.56
C GLN A 144 19.60 6.24 -2.36
N HIS A 145 20.86 6.57 -2.09
CA HIS A 145 21.56 7.68 -2.74
C HIS A 145 21.51 7.57 -4.28
N GLY A 146 20.98 8.61 -4.93
CA GLY A 146 20.83 8.69 -6.39
C GLY A 146 19.81 7.72 -7.00
N LYS A 147 19.14 6.89 -6.20
CA LYS A 147 18.21 5.85 -6.68
C LYS A 147 16.82 5.89 -6.04
N THR A 148 16.56 6.77 -5.05
CA THR A 148 15.24 6.94 -4.40
C THR A 148 14.08 6.93 -5.40
N GLY A 149 14.16 7.77 -6.44
CA GLY A 149 13.09 7.89 -7.44
C GLY A 149 12.79 6.57 -8.15
N ARG A 150 13.82 5.79 -8.52
CA ARG A 150 13.63 4.48 -9.14
C ARG A 150 13.05 3.48 -8.16
N GLN A 151 13.57 3.41 -6.93
CA GLN A 151 13.12 2.40 -5.96
C GLN A 151 11.65 2.63 -5.54
N VAL A 152 11.22 3.89 -5.40
CA VAL A 152 9.80 4.24 -5.22
C VAL A 152 8.98 3.90 -6.48
N ALA A 153 9.47 4.26 -7.68
CA ALA A 153 8.76 3.98 -8.93
C ALA A 153 8.57 2.48 -9.20
N MET A 154 9.46 1.62 -8.69
CA MET A 154 9.29 0.16 -8.73
C MET A 154 8.18 -0.34 -7.79
N GLY A 155 7.78 0.44 -6.79
CA GLY A 155 6.60 0.16 -5.96
C GLY A 155 6.78 0.28 -4.45
N LEU A 156 7.96 0.64 -3.94
CA LEU A 156 8.22 0.68 -2.51
C LEU A 156 7.64 1.95 -1.85
N ALA A 157 6.57 1.79 -1.07
CA ALA A 157 5.98 2.77 -0.16
C ALA A 157 5.07 2.10 0.89
#